data_AF-A0A6L7WQB4-F1
#
_entry.id   AF-A0A6L7WQB4-F1
#
_cell.length_a   1.000
_cell.length_b   1.000
_cell.length_c   1.000
_cell.angle_alpha   90.00
_cell.angle_beta   90.00
_cell.angle_gamma   90.00
#
_symmetry.space_group_name_H-M   'P 1'
#
loop_
_entity.id
_entity.type
_entity.pdbx_description
1 polymer ?
#
loop_
_entity_poly.entity_id
_entity_poly.type
_entity_poly.pdbx_seq_one_letter_code
_entity_poly.pdbx_strand_id
1 'polypeptide(L)'
;PEIGTVKAHREPPIVFLTSNNTREISDALKRRCLHLYIPFPDADLEQRIIHARVPDIPPELRRQLVTFIQELRDLDLKKVPAISETIDWARTLLLLHTESLDPELVRETLNVILKFQEDIENVDAEIATLTSHALKGR
;
A
#
# COMPACT_ATOMS: atom_id res chain seq x y z
N PRO A 1 18.01 -22.22 19.43
CA PRO A 1 18.91 -23.26 20.02
C PRO A 1 18.14 -24.41 20.66
N GLU A 2 16.95 -24.13 21.22
CA GLU A 2 16.15 -25.05 22.04
C GLU A 2 15.67 -26.33 21.33
N ILE A 3 15.53 -26.30 20.01
CA ILE A 3 15.02 -27.43 19.20
C ILE A 3 16.14 -28.29 18.57
N GLY A 4 17.40 -27.99 18.86
CA GLY A 4 18.54 -28.65 18.23
C GLY A 4 18.68 -28.32 16.73
N THR A 5 19.59 -29.03 16.05
CA THR A 5 19.80 -28.85 14.60
C THR A 5 18.90 -29.80 13.83
N VAL A 6 17.94 -29.26 13.07
CA VAL A 6 17.14 -30.05 12.13
C VAL A 6 17.96 -30.28 10.86
N LYS A 7 18.35 -31.54 10.61
CA LYS A 7 19.08 -31.92 9.40
C LYS A 7 18.09 -32.25 8.29
N ALA A 8 18.31 -31.67 7.11
CA ALA A 8 17.56 -32.06 5.92
C ALA A 8 17.93 -33.49 5.49
N HIS A 9 16.93 -34.30 5.10
CA HIS A 9 17.15 -35.70 4.71
C HIS A 9 17.75 -35.88 3.31
N ARG A 10 17.69 -34.85 2.44
CA ARG A 10 18.18 -34.93 1.06
C ARG A 10 18.91 -33.65 0.66
N GLU A 11 18.15 -32.61 0.34
CA GLU A 11 18.66 -31.35 -0.20
C GLU A 11 18.62 -30.24 0.86
N PRO A 12 19.60 -29.32 0.89
CA PRO A 12 19.53 -28.14 1.74
C PRO A 12 18.24 -27.34 1.45
N PRO A 13 17.47 -26.93 2.46
CA PRO A 13 16.23 -26.19 2.25
C PRO A 13 16.53 -24.78 1.74
N ILE A 14 15.66 -24.28 0.86
CA ILE A 14 15.60 -22.85 0.53
C ILE A 14 14.89 -22.15 1.68
N VAL A 15 15.55 -21.16 2.30
CA VAL A 15 15.02 -20.42 3.44
C VAL A 15 14.57 -19.03 2.98
N PHE A 16 13.28 -18.74 3.12
CA PHE A 16 12.72 -17.40 2.92
C PHE A 16 12.50 -16.73 4.27
N LEU A 17 13.08 -15.55 4.44
CA LEU A 17 12.87 -14.70 5.61
C LEU A 17 12.17 -13.43 5.15
N THR A 18 11.02 -13.13 5.75
CA THR A 18 10.27 -11.90 5.50
C THR A 18 10.37 -10.99 6.71
N SER A 19 10.59 -9.70 6.48
CA SER A 19 10.54 -8.67 7.51
C SER A 19 9.74 -7.49 6.99
N ASN A 20 8.90 -6.92 7.85
CA ASN A 20 8.22 -5.65 7.62
C ASN A 20 9.05 -4.45 8.09
N ASN A 21 10.34 -4.66 8.36
CA ASN A 21 11.32 -3.69 8.83
C ASN A 21 10.95 -2.96 10.14
N THR A 22 9.98 -3.48 10.92
CA THR A 22 9.67 -2.93 12.26
C THR A 22 10.80 -3.18 13.25
N ARG A 23 11.55 -4.27 13.07
CA ARG A 23 12.83 -4.53 13.73
C ARG A 23 13.88 -4.76 12.66
N GLU A 24 15.00 -4.07 12.79
CA GLU A 24 16.10 -4.25 11.86
C GLU A 24 16.65 -5.68 11.94
N ILE A 25 16.86 -6.27 10.77
CA ILE A 25 17.61 -7.52 10.67
C ILE A 25 19.08 -7.21 10.92
N SER A 26 19.72 -7.98 11.80
CA SER A 26 21.14 -7.80 12.13
C SER A 26 22.05 -7.97 10.89
N ASP A 27 23.13 -7.21 10.85
CA ASP A 27 24.11 -7.29 9.77
C ASP A 27 24.74 -8.68 9.62
N ALA A 28 24.88 -9.40 10.73
CA ALA A 28 25.37 -10.77 10.73
C ALA A 28 24.45 -11.72 9.94
N LEU A 29 23.13 -11.47 9.96
CA LEU A 29 22.17 -12.24 9.16
C LEU A 29 22.13 -11.75 7.72
N LYS A 30 22.06 -10.43 7.49
CA LYS A 30 22.08 -9.83 6.14
C LYS A 30 23.29 -10.28 5.31
N ARG A 31 24.47 -10.43 5.93
CA ARG A 31 25.70 -10.92 5.29
C ARG A 31 25.68 -12.41 4.92
N ARG A 32 24.69 -13.17 5.39
CA ARG A 32 24.54 -14.61 5.13
C ARG A 32 23.35 -14.94 4.23
N CYS A 33 22.63 -13.94 3.74
CA CYS A 33 21.50 -14.12 2.82
C CYS A 33 21.53 -13.10 1.69
N LEU A 34 20.79 -13.39 0.61
CA LEU A 34 20.44 -12.38 -0.37
C LEU A 34 19.33 -11.51 0.22
N HIS A 35 19.60 -10.21 0.34
CA HIS A 35 18.64 -9.23 0.85
C HIS A 35 17.99 -8.48 -0.30
N LEU A 36 16.68 -8.66 -0.46
CA LEU A 36 15.86 -7.92 -1.41
C LEU A 36 15.00 -6.92 -0.65
N TYR A 37 15.28 -5.64 -0.84
CA TYR A 37 14.37 -4.58 -0.40
C TYR A 37 13.23 -4.44 -1.42
N ILE A 38 12.01 -4.38 -0.92
CA ILE A 38 10.80 -4.23 -1.76
C ILE A 38 10.19 -2.86 -1.44
N PRO A 39 10.34 -1.86 -2.32
CA PRO A 39 9.69 -0.57 -2.17
C PRO A 39 8.19 -0.69 -2.46
N PHE A 40 7.45 0.41 -2.26
CA PHE A 40 6.12 0.52 -2.85
C PHE A 40 6.19 0.39 -4.38
N PRO A 41 5.18 -0.25 -5.00
CA PRO A 41 5.08 -0.32 -6.45
C PRO A 41 4.91 1.07 -7.06
N ASP A 42 5.39 1.22 -8.30
CA ASP A 42 4.98 2.34 -9.15
C ASP A 42 3.47 2.27 -9.49
N ALA A 43 2.95 3.35 -10.08
CA ALA A 43 1.54 3.45 -10.41
C ALA A 43 1.05 2.32 -11.34
N ASP A 44 1.86 1.91 -12.31
CA ASP A 44 1.49 0.86 -13.26
C ASP A 44 1.36 -0.50 -12.59
N LEU A 45 2.33 -0.86 -11.74
CA LEU A 45 2.31 -2.09 -10.96
C LEU A 45 1.20 -2.06 -9.91
N GLU A 46 0.96 -0.92 -9.25
CA GLU A 46 -0.13 -0.80 -8.28
C GLU A 46 -1.49 -0.96 -8.97
N GLN A 47 -1.72 -0.33 -10.13
CA GLN A 47 -2.95 -0.55 -10.91
C GLN A 47 -3.15 -2.02 -11.26
N ARG A 48 -2.08 -2.74 -11.65
CA ARG A 48 -2.16 -4.19 -11.93
C ARG A 48 -2.50 -5.00 -10.67
N ILE A 49 -1.93 -4.63 -9.53
CA ILE A 49 -2.24 -5.26 -8.24
C ILE A 49 -3.71 -5.04 -7.89
N ILE A 50 -4.20 -3.80 -7.99
CA ILE A 50 -5.60 -3.48 -7.70
C ILE A 50 -6.53 -4.21 -8.65
N HIS A 51 -6.25 -4.23 -9.95
CA HIS A 51 -7.05 -4.98 -10.91
C HIS A 51 -7.10 -6.48 -10.61
N ALA A 52 -5.99 -7.07 -10.19
CA ALA A 52 -5.95 -8.49 -9.81
C ALA A 52 -6.72 -8.79 -8.51
N ARG A 53 -6.87 -7.81 -7.61
CA ARG A 53 -7.49 -7.98 -6.27
C ARG A 53 -8.94 -7.50 -6.21
N VAL A 54 -9.31 -6.56 -7.05
CA VAL A 54 -10.63 -5.92 -7.17
C VAL A 54 -10.95 -5.81 -8.68
N PRO A 55 -11.26 -6.92 -9.36
CA PRO A 55 -11.40 -6.94 -10.81
C PRO A 55 -12.56 -6.09 -11.32
N ASP A 56 -13.61 -5.93 -10.51
CA ASP A 56 -14.85 -5.22 -10.86
C ASP A 56 -14.74 -3.69 -10.74
N ILE A 57 -13.61 -3.17 -10.25
CA ILE A 57 -13.42 -1.72 -10.17
C ILE A 57 -13.31 -1.09 -11.57
N PRO A 58 -14.04 0.00 -11.86
CA PRO A 58 -13.92 0.69 -13.13
C PRO A 58 -12.46 1.12 -13.40
N PRO A 59 -11.93 0.96 -14.64
CA PRO A 59 -10.55 1.29 -14.95
C PRO A 59 -10.17 2.74 -14.63
N GLU A 60 -11.09 3.67 -14.82
CA GLU A 60 -10.87 5.09 -14.56
C GLU A 60 -10.81 5.38 -13.06
N LEU A 61 -11.74 4.83 -12.26
CA LEU A 61 -11.70 4.93 -10.80
C LEU A 61 -10.41 4.30 -10.23
N ARG A 62 -9.97 3.17 -10.79
CA ARG A 62 -8.70 2.53 -10.44
C ARG A 62 -7.51 3.44 -10.70
N ARG A 63 -7.48 4.12 -11.83
CA ARG A 63 -6.42 5.08 -12.17
C ARG A 63 -6.43 6.23 -11.16
N GLN A 64 -7.59 6.82 -10.91
CA GLN A 64 -7.77 7.94 -9.97
C GLN A 64 -7.33 7.58 -8.55
N LEU A 65 -7.77 6.44 -8.01
CA LEU A 65 -7.41 6.02 -6.65
C LEU A 65 -5.91 5.72 -6.52
N VAL A 66 -5.29 5.14 -7.55
CA VAL A 66 -3.83 4.88 -7.53
C VAL A 66 -3.06 6.18 -7.60
N THR A 67 -3.44 7.13 -8.47
CA THR A 67 -2.82 8.46 -8.51
C THR A 67 -2.95 9.17 -7.16
N PHE A 68 -4.14 9.15 -6.57
CA PHE A 68 -4.39 9.75 -5.26
C PHE A 68 -3.49 9.14 -4.17
N ILE A 69 -3.39 7.81 -4.12
CA ILE A 69 -2.56 7.12 -3.14
C ILE A 69 -1.09 7.41 -3.33
N GLN A 70 -0.59 7.45 -4.57
CA GLN A 70 0.81 7.76 -4.84
C GLN A 70 1.17 9.15 -4.32
N GLU A 71 0.38 10.17 -4.64
CA GLU A 71 0.59 11.53 -4.10
C GLU A 71 0.41 11.60 -2.57
N LEU A 72 -0.55 10.86 -2.01
CA LEU A 72 -0.74 10.77 -0.56
C LEU A 72 0.50 10.20 0.15
N ARG A 73 1.21 9.23 -0.47
CA ARG A 73 2.44 8.65 0.10
C ARG A 73 3.62 9.61 0.10
N ASP A 74 3.56 10.69 -0.69
CA ASP A 74 4.60 11.72 -0.73
C ASP A 74 4.42 12.79 0.37
N LEU A 75 3.29 12.76 1.09
CA LEU A 75 3.05 13.63 2.23
C LEU A 75 3.76 13.13 3.50
N ASP A 76 4.00 14.04 4.45
CA ASP A 76 4.60 13.72 5.75
C ASP A 76 3.57 13.06 6.67
N LEU A 77 3.41 11.75 6.50
CA LEU A 77 2.47 10.91 7.26
C LEU A 77 3.20 10.10 8.33
N LYS A 78 2.58 9.98 9.52
CA LYS A 78 3.08 9.07 10.57
C LYS A 78 3.08 7.62 10.10
N LYS A 79 2.06 7.23 9.35
CA LYS A 79 2.01 5.93 8.68
C LYS A 79 1.48 6.07 7.28
N VAL A 80 2.40 5.92 6.34
CA VAL A 80 2.14 5.81 4.91
C VAL A 80 1.20 4.62 4.63
N PRO A 81 0.15 4.81 3.81
CA PRO A 81 -0.79 3.73 3.47
C PRO A 81 -0.09 2.61 2.70
N ALA A 82 -0.26 1.37 3.16
CA ALA A 82 0.28 0.22 2.45
C ALA A 82 -0.68 -0.26 1.35
N ILE A 83 -0.23 -1.23 0.56
CA ILE A 83 -1.02 -1.79 -0.55
C ILE A 83 -2.31 -2.46 -0.05
N SER A 84 -2.30 -3.01 1.16
CA SER A 84 -3.52 -3.52 1.82
C SER A 84 -4.58 -2.43 1.95
N GLU A 85 -4.20 -1.26 2.46
CA GLU A 85 -5.10 -0.12 2.60
C GLU A 85 -5.61 0.37 1.23
N THR A 86 -4.78 0.42 0.19
CA THR A 86 -5.24 0.74 -1.17
C THR A 86 -6.31 -0.24 -1.67
N ILE A 87 -6.08 -1.55 -1.46
CA ILE A 87 -7.03 -2.60 -1.88
C ILE A 87 -8.35 -2.47 -1.12
N ASP A 88 -8.29 -2.22 0.19
CA ASP A 88 -9.49 -2.07 1.01
C ASP A 88 -10.27 -0.81 0.63
N TRP A 89 -9.58 0.29 0.29
CA TRP A 89 -10.23 1.50 -0.22
C TRP A 89 -10.87 1.28 -1.58
N ALA A 90 -10.21 0.59 -2.50
CA ALA A 90 -10.80 0.19 -3.78
C ALA A 90 -12.09 -0.62 -3.61
N ARG A 91 -12.14 -1.53 -2.62
CA ARG A 91 -13.37 -2.27 -2.27
C ARG A 91 -14.45 -1.35 -1.69
N THR A 92 -14.07 -0.43 -0.81
CA THR A 92 -15.01 0.56 -0.24
C THR A 92 -15.64 1.41 -1.33
N LEU A 93 -14.86 1.97 -2.25
CA LEU A 93 -15.37 2.79 -3.36
C LEU A 93 -16.31 1.99 -4.28
N LEU A 94 -15.99 0.72 -4.54
CA LEU A 94 -16.86 -0.18 -5.31
C LEU A 94 -18.20 -0.44 -4.59
N LEU A 95 -18.17 -0.67 -3.26
CA LEU A 95 -19.37 -0.87 -2.45
C LEU A 95 -20.25 0.39 -2.36
N LEU A 96 -19.63 1.56 -2.44
CA LEU A 96 -20.33 2.85 -2.50
C LEU A 96 -20.86 3.18 -3.90
N HIS A 97 -20.71 2.27 -4.87
CA HIS A 97 -21.15 2.45 -6.26
C HIS A 97 -20.63 3.75 -6.89
N THR A 98 -19.43 4.15 -6.52
CA THR A 98 -18.78 5.36 -7.03
C THR A 98 -18.21 5.12 -8.42
N GLU A 99 -18.37 6.09 -9.32
CA GLU A 99 -17.76 6.05 -10.67
C GLU A 99 -16.47 6.88 -10.79
N SER A 100 -16.32 7.91 -9.94
CA SER A 100 -15.16 8.82 -9.90
C SER A 100 -14.89 9.33 -8.49
N LEU A 101 -13.64 9.68 -8.18
CA LEU A 101 -13.34 10.35 -6.92
C LEU A 101 -13.89 11.77 -6.88
N ASP A 102 -14.46 12.15 -5.74
CA ASP A 102 -14.75 13.54 -5.40
C ASP A 102 -14.22 13.86 -3.98
N PRO A 103 -13.96 15.15 -3.67
CA PRO A 103 -13.32 15.52 -2.40
C PRO A 103 -14.11 15.12 -1.16
N GLU A 104 -15.44 15.10 -1.22
CA GLU A 104 -16.28 14.80 -0.05
C GLU A 104 -16.24 13.29 0.23
N LEU A 105 -16.41 12.48 -0.81
CA LEU A 105 -16.27 11.03 -0.69
C LEU A 105 -14.88 10.61 -0.17
N VAL A 106 -13.83 11.27 -0.66
CA VAL A 106 -12.46 11.02 -0.17
C VAL A 106 -12.39 11.33 1.32
N ARG A 107 -12.88 12.49 1.76
CA ARG A 107 -12.90 12.91 3.17
C ARG A 107 -13.64 11.90 4.05
N GLU A 108 -14.81 11.43 3.62
CA GLU A 108 -15.62 10.45 4.35
C GLU A 108 -14.97 9.07 4.46
N THR A 109 -14.02 8.75 3.58
CA THR A 109 -13.38 7.42 3.50
C THR A 109 -11.88 7.42 3.81
N LEU A 110 -11.29 8.56 4.19
CA LEU A 110 -9.87 8.69 4.53
C LEU A 110 -9.43 7.72 5.63
N ASN A 111 -10.30 7.41 6.60
CA ASN A 111 -10.05 6.46 7.68
C ASN A 111 -9.76 5.02 7.19
N VAL A 112 -10.14 4.69 5.96
CA VAL A 112 -9.80 3.40 5.34
C VAL A 112 -8.31 3.33 5.06
N ILE A 113 -7.71 4.44 4.62
CA ILE A 113 -6.32 4.51 4.15
C ILE A 113 -5.35 5.10 5.19
N LEU A 114 -5.81 6.00 6.05
CA LEU A 114 -5.04 6.60 7.14
C LEU A 114 -5.50 6.05 8.48
N LYS A 115 -4.55 5.67 9.34
CA LYS A 115 -4.84 5.04 10.64
C LYS A 115 -4.69 5.98 11.83
N PHE A 116 -4.07 7.14 11.63
CA PHE A 116 -3.85 8.14 12.67
C PHE A 116 -4.76 9.33 12.42
N GLN A 117 -5.46 9.78 13.46
CA GLN A 117 -6.36 10.94 13.39
C GLN A 117 -5.61 12.21 12.94
N GLU A 118 -4.39 12.40 13.43
CA GLU A 118 -3.54 13.52 13.05
C GLU A 118 -3.16 13.50 11.57
N ASP A 119 -2.92 12.32 10.99
CA ASP A 119 -2.69 12.20 9.54
C ASP A 119 -3.95 12.62 8.76
N ILE A 120 -5.14 12.26 9.23
CA ILE A 120 -6.42 12.66 8.59
C ILE A 120 -6.60 14.17 8.66
N GLU A 121 -6.37 14.78 9.83
CA GLU A 121 -6.48 16.22 10.03
C GLU A 121 -5.47 17.01 9.18
N ASN A 122 -4.23 16.51 9.07
CA ASN A 122 -3.19 17.13 8.26
C ASN A 122 -3.51 17.06 6.76
N VAL A 123 -4.13 15.96 6.31
CA VAL A 123 -4.45 15.75 4.89
C VAL A 123 -5.69 16.54 4.45
N ASP A 124 -6.58 16.96 5.37
CA ASP A 124 -7.85 17.61 5.02
C ASP A 124 -7.69 18.83 4.09
N ALA A 125 -6.64 19.63 4.32
CA ALA A 125 -6.30 20.79 3.49
C ALA A 125 -5.86 20.41 2.08
N GLU A 126 -5.27 19.23 1.89
CA GLU A 126 -4.72 18.75 0.63
C GLU A 126 -5.72 17.95 -0.20
N ILE A 127 -6.82 17.46 0.40
CA ILE A 127 -7.82 16.59 -0.27
C ILE A 127 -8.27 17.17 -1.61
N ALA A 128 -8.60 18.46 -1.66
CA ALA A 128 -9.09 19.11 -2.86
C ALA A 128 -8.04 19.08 -3.99
N THR A 129 -6.77 19.32 -3.64
CA THR A 129 -5.64 19.30 -4.57
C THR A 129 -5.37 17.89 -5.08
N LEU A 130 -5.21 16.93 -4.17
CA LEU A 130 -4.95 15.52 -4.47
C LEU A 130 -6.06 14.92 -5.35
N THR A 131 -7.32 15.21 -5.03
CA THR A 131 -8.47 14.73 -5.82
C THR A 131 -8.47 15.37 -7.21
N SER A 132 -8.17 16.67 -7.32
CA SER A 132 -8.08 17.36 -8.60
C SER A 132 -7.00 16.79 -9.51
N HIS A 133 -5.85 16.40 -8.96
CA HIS A 133 -4.76 15.76 -9.71
C HIS A 133 -5.16 14.36 -10.16
N ALA A 134 -5.72 13.56 -9.26
CA ALA A 134 -6.23 12.22 -9.56
C ALA A 134 -7.21 12.23 -10.74
N LEU A 135 -8.14 13.20 -10.75
CA LEU A 135 -9.12 13.38 -11.84
C LEU A 135 -8.48 13.79 -13.18
N LYS A 136 -7.40 14.57 -13.17
CA LYS A 136 -6.76 15.08 -14.40
C LYS A 136 -5.84 14.08 -15.10
N GLY A 137 -5.45 12.99 -14.43
CA GLY A 137 -4.58 11.97 -15.00
C GLY A 137 -3.19 12.49 -15.38
N ARG A 138 -2.62 13.35 -14.53
CA ARG A 138 -1.22 13.74 -14.61
C ARG A 138 -0.34 12.76 -13.84
#